data_AF-A0AAV8V7H7-F1
#
_entry.id   AF-A0AAV8V7H7-F1
#
_cell.length_a   1.000
_cell.length_b   1.000
_cell.length_c   1.000
_cell.angle_alpha   90.00
_cell.angle_beta   90.00
_cell.angle_gamma   90.00
#
_symmetry.space_group_name_H-M   'P 1'
#
loop_
_entity.id
_entity.type
_entity.pdbx_description
1 polymer ?
#
loop_
_entity_poly.entity_id
_entity_poly.type
_entity_poly.pdbx_seq_one_letter_code
_entity_poly.pdbx_strand_id
1 'polypeptide(L)'
;MEISPWLIKELSWWQTNVDASPSGWGVFCEGKGFHGFWNEKDSQSHINFLEIKAAYYAIKSLTKNKNNMNILLRIDNQTAISCINKAGSVRFPHLHEITRALWQWCENKNILVFASYIKSSKNLADKESRSLSVDTEYQLNSYAFSSIIQNFGNPEIDLFASKLNRKCEKYTSWFPDPNSFSIDAFTISWNAFYFYAFPPFACIARVLDKIIQEKASGIVVVPNWPAQPWYPDNASPLQEPFPGGRKIIWLSFLNKGLPESAIPTMINSLTEGTLNQYEGCFRKYWSFCHQKQHQDPFVYNLAIYLEFLEQMFDNGLSYSVINTYRSAMNLIFAPSEEDRKNINRFLKGVAKMRPPHPKYKFTWNPDPVLSFVKNWYPLNRLNIENLTYKLVFLMAITSASRTQTLSKIKITDIIKLERKIEIRVTERIKTSASNKFQPLLIFPYFREAPELCVAHTIETYLERTSQYRKDHEYLILTHKKPIHPATSQTISRWLKRVLKLGGVDTTVFSSHSIRHASTSAASRKGINIDIIRDTAGWTPASNTFFEFYNRPLSEPREKFAETILNIGRE
;
A
#
# COMPACT_ATOMS: atom_id res chain seq x y z
N MET A 1 -27.60 35.36 -32.46
CA MET A 1 -27.88 34.58 -33.69
C MET A 1 -28.58 33.31 -33.27
N GLU A 2 -29.87 33.15 -33.58
CA GLU A 2 -30.54 31.84 -33.44
C GLU A 2 -30.21 31.00 -34.66
N ILE A 3 -29.54 29.86 -34.47
CA ILE A 3 -29.23 28.92 -35.54
C ILE A 3 -30.52 28.17 -35.89
N SER A 4 -31.01 28.36 -37.11
CA SER A 4 -32.21 27.67 -37.61
C SER A 4 -32.02 26.14 -37.59
N PRO A 5 -33.01 25.35 -37.14
CA PRO A 5 -32.96 23.88 -37.18
C PRO A 5 -32.71 23.30 -38.58
N TRP A 6 -33.00 24.07 -39.64
CA TRP A 6 -32.76 23.68 -41.03
C TRP A 6 -31.27 23.68 -41.39
N LEU A 7 -30.47 24.57 -40.79
CA LEU A 7 -29.01 24.64 -40.98
C LEU A 7 -28.29 23.38 -40.45
N ILE A 8 -28.91 22.67 -39.50
CA ILE A 8 -28.35 21.46 -38.89
C ILE A 8 -28.37 20.29 -39.88
N LYS A 9 -29.33 20.26 -40.83
CA LYS A 9 -29.47 19.18 -41.83
C LYS A 9 -28.62 19.38 -43.08
N GLU A 10 -28.24 20.61 -43.40
CA GLU A 10 -27.50 20.94 -44.64
C GLU A 10 -25.97 20.94 -44.46
N LEU A 11 -25.49 21.06 -43.22
CA LEU A 11 -24.07 21.13 -42.90
C LEU A 11 -23.52 19.78 -42.39
N SER A 12 -22.28 19.46 -42.75
CA SER A 12 -21.52 18.39 -42.09
C SER A 12 -21.05 18.88 -40.72
N TRP A 13 -21.38 18.11 -39.67
CA TRP A 13 -21.04 18.43 -38.28
C TRP A 13 -20.04 17.43 -37.71
N TRP A 14 -18.99 17.95 -37.10
CA TRP A 14 -18.10 17.15 -36.27
C TRP A 14 -18.70 16.98 -34.88
N GLN A 15 -19.19 15.77 -34.58
CA GLN A 15 -19.89 15.51 -33.33
C GLN A 15 -18.92 15.21 -32.18
N THR A 16 -19.15 15.83 -31.03
CA THR A 16 -18.44 15.54 -29.79
C THR A 16 -19.36 15.56 -28.58
N ASN A 17 -19.12 14.64 -27.67
CA ASN A 17 -19.77 14.57 -26.36
C ASN A 17 -18.94 15.31 -25.33
N VAL A 18 -19.60 16.09 -24.48
CA VAL A 18 -18.94 16.86 -23.42
C VAL A 18 -19.71 16.67 -22.12
N ASP A 19 -18.99 16.65 -21.02
CA ASP A 19 -19.55 16.53 -19.67
C ASP A 19 -18.65 17.24 -18.65
N ALA A 20 -19.26 17.70 -17.56
CA ALA A 20 -18.53 18.23 -16.41
C ALA A 20 -18.93 17.56 -15.11
N SER A 21 -17.96 17.42 -14.22
CA SER A 21 -18.15 16.99 -12.84
C SER A 21 -17.45 17.97 -11.88
N PRO A 22 -17.66 17.85 -10.55
CA PRO A 22 -16.90 18.63 -9.59
C PRO A 22 -15.37 18.39 -9.64
N SER A 23 -14.93 17.24 -10.17
CA SER A 23 -13.51 16.89 -10.25
C SER A 23 -12.82 17.37 -11.53
N GLY A 24 -13.54 17.45 -12.65
CA GLY A 24 -12.97 17.88 -13.92
C GLY A 24 -13.97 17.87 -15.08
N TRP A 25 -13.45 17.98 -16.29
CA TRP A 25 -14.21 17.95 -17.54
C TRP A 25 -13.80 16.76 -18.39
N GLY A 26 -14.76 16.22 -19.14
CA GLY A 26 -14.59 15.09 -20.03
C GLY A 26 -15.09 15.39 -21.44
N VAL A 27 -14.43 14.79 -22.42
CA VAL A 27 -14.78 14.88 -23.84
C VAL A 27 -14.67 13.50 -24.46
N PHE A 28 -15.62 13.15 -25.32
CA PHE A 28 -15.55 11.94 -26.13
C PHE A 28 -15.84 12.28 -27.59
N CYS A 29 -14.90 12.00 -28.47
CA CYS A 29 -14.99 12.30 -29.91
C CYS A 29 -14.30 11.19 -30.72
N GLU A 30 -14.95 10.70 -31.78
CA GLU A 30 -14.39 9.71 -32.71
C GLU A 30 -13.80 8.45 -32.03
N GLY A 31 -14.48 7.95 -30.99
CA GLY A 31 -14.02 6.76 -30.25
C GLY A 31 -12.89 7.02 -29.25
N LYS A 32 -12.45 8.26 -29.09
CA LYS A 32 -11.40 8.67 -28.15
C LYS A 32 -11.99 9.55 -27.04
N GLY A 33 -11.74 9.16 -25.80
CA GLY A 33 -12.02 9.96 -24.60
C GLY A 33 -10.79 10.74 -24.18
N PHE A 34 -10.98 11.98 -23.71
CA PHE A 34 -9.96 12.73 -23.01
C PHE A 34 -10.59 13.65 -21.96
N HIS A 35 -9.79 14.08 -20.99
CA HIS A 35 -10.27 14.80 -19.82
C HIS A 35 -9.22 15.76 -19.28
N GLY A 36 -9.65 16.62 -18.36
CA GLY A 36 -8.75 17.48 -17.59
C GLY A 36 -9.35 17.87 -16.25
N PHE A 37 -8.49 18.30 -15.34
CA PHE A 37 -8.86 18.69 -13.99
C PHE A 37 -9.31 20.16 -13.92
N TRP A 38 -10.14 20.46 -12.93
CA TRP A 38 -10.42 21.84 -12.53
C TRP A 38 -9.33 22.37 -11.58
N ASN A 39 -9.06 23.67 -11.63
CA ASN A 39 -8.37 24.32 -10.52
C ASN A 39 -9.31 24.46 -9.31
N GLU A 40 -8.76 24.81 -8.16
CA GLU A 40 -9.50 24.91 -6.90
C GLU A 40 -10.68 25.91 -6.93
N LYS A 41 -10.55 27.00 -7.70
CA LYS A 41 -11.63 27.98 -7.87
C LYS A 41 -12.76 27.42 -8.74
N ASP A 42 -12.40 26.73 -9.81
CA ASP A 42 -13.35 26.17 -10.76
C ASP A 42 -14.11 24.97 -10.17
N SER A 43 -13.46 24.11 -9.39
CA SER A 43 -14.12 22.95 -8.75
C SER A 43 -15.21 23.36 -7.75
N GLN A 44 -15.14 24.57 -7.21
CA GLN A 44 -16.16 25.16 -6.33
C GLN A 44 -17.28 25.90 -7.09
N SER A 45 -17.15 26.05 -8.41
CA SER A 45 -18.13 26.75 -9.24
C SER A 45 -19.38 25.89 -9.49
N HIS A 46 -20.51 26.55 -9.73
CA HIS A 46 -21.77 25.86 -9.99
C HIS A 46 -21.71 24.99 -11.26
N ILE A 47 -22.39 23.85 -11.26
CA ILE A 47 -22.33 22.86 -12.35
C ILE A 47 -22.66 23.47 -13.73
N ASN A 48 -23.66 24.36 -13.83
CA ASN A 48 -23.99 25.04 -15.08
C ASN A 48 -22.81 25.84 -15.67
N PHE A 49 -21.96 26.43 -14.83
CA PHE A 49 -20.75 27.12 -15.29
C PHE A 49 -19.69 26.11 -15.75
N LEU A 50 -19.51 25.03 -14.99
CA LEU A 50 -18.56 23.96 -15.33
C LEU A 50 -18.90 23.28 -16.65
N GLU A 51 -20.18 23.05 -16.94
CA GLU A 51 -20.65 22.47 -18.21
C GLU A 51 -20.33 23.35 -19.43
N ILE A 52 -20.56 24.67 -19.33
CA ILE A 52 -20.21 25.61 -20.41
C ILE A 52 -18.68 25.70 -20.56
N LYS A 53 -17.96 25.67 -19.45
CA LYS A 53 -16.49 25.71 -19.45
C LYS A 53 -15.88 24.45 -20.02
N ALA A 54 -16.46 23.28 -19.76
CA ALA A 54 -16.09 22.01 -20.37
C ALA A 54 -16.30 22.07 -21.89
N ALA A 55 -17.44 22.60 -22.36
CA ALA A 55 -17.69 22.83 -23.78
C ALA A 55 -16.64 23.75 -24.42
N TYR A 56 -16.29 24.84 -23.74
CA TYR A 56 -15.25 25.75 -24.20
C TYR A 56 -13.89 25.05 -24.32
N TYR A 57 -13.50 24.28 -23.31
CA TYR A 57 -12.24 23.52 -23.30
C TYR A 57 -12.22 22.43 -24.37
N ALA A 58 -13.33 21.72 -24.56
CA ALA A 58 -13.49 20.74 -25.63
C ALA A 58 -13.25 21.36 -27.00
N ILE A 59 -13.93 22.47 -27.31
CA ILE A 59 -13.75 23.18 -28.59
C ILE A 59 -12.31 23.62 -28.73
N LYS A 60 -11.76 24.31 -27.73
CA LYS A 60 -10.41 24.88 -27.81
C LYS A 60 -9.34 23.80 -28.03
N SER A 61 -9.44 22.67 -27.33
CA SER A 61 -8.55 21.53 -27.49
C SER A 61 -8.69 20.84 -28.85
N LEU A 62 -9.92 20.57 -29.31
CA LEU A 62 -10.19 19.88 -30.59
C LEU A 62 -9.83 20.72 -31.82
N THR A 63 -9.89 22.04 -31.68
CA THR A 63 -9.79 22.99 -32.80
C THR A 63 -8.49 23.78 -32.81
N LYS A 64 -7.53 23.43 -31.96
CA LYS A 64 -6.24 24.13 -31.84
C LYS A 64 -5.59 24.40 -33.21
N ASN A 65 -5.52 23.37 -34.05
CA ASN A 65 -4.95 23.44 -35.41
C ASN A 65 -6.02 23.26 -36.51
N LYS A 66 -7.31 23.43 -36.20
CA LYS A 66 -8.41 23.32 -37.17
C LYS A 66 -9.20 24.64 -37.23
N ASN A 67 -9.62 25.02 -38.43
CA ASN A 67 -10.45 26.19 -38.73
C ASN A 67 -11.53 25.78 -39.73
N ASN A 68 -12.54 26.65 -39.97
CA ASN A 68 -13.57 26.46 -41.00
C ASN A 68 -14.36 25.15 -40.84
N MET A 69 -15.01 24.96 -39.70
CA MET A 69 -15.76 23.72 -39.44
C MET A 69 -16.97 23.91 -38.54
N ASN A 70 -17.90 22.96 -38.59
CA ASN A 70 -19.09 22.96 -37.74
C ASN A 70 -18.97 21.87 -36.68
N ILE A 71 -19.26 22.20 -35.41
CA ILE A 71 -19.13 21.28 -34.27
C ILE A 71 -20.48 21.11 -33.59
N LEU A 72 -20.92 19.85 -33.49
CA LEU A 72 -22.13 19.46 -32.78
C LEU A 72 -21.74 18.99 -31.37
N LEU A 73 -22.03 19.80 -30.36
CA LEU A 73 -21.84 19.45 -28.95
C LEU A 73 -23.04 18.65 -28.44
N ARG A 74 -22.77 17.47 -27.87
CA ARG A 74 -23.74 16.64 -27.17
C ARG A 74 -23.54 16.83 -25.66
N ILE A 75 -24.48 17.51 -25.01
CA ILE A 75 -24.43 17.93 -23.60
C ILE A 75 -25.72 17.48 -22.90
N ASP A 76 -25.69 17.13 -21.62
CA ASP A 76 -26.88 16.70 -20.87
C ASP A 76 -27.49 17.82 -19.99
N ASN A 77 -26.78 18.95 -19.84
CA ASN A 77 -27.24 20.14 -19.13
C ASN A 77 -28.00 21.13 -20.04
N GLN A 78 -29.30 21.31 -19.77
CA GLN A 78 -30.18 22.22 -20.53
C GLN A 78 -29.78 23.70 -20.43
N THR A 79 -29.24 24.13 -19.28
CA THR A 79 -28.81 25.52 -19.09
C THR A 79 -27.60 25.83 -19.97
N ALA A 80 -26.63 24.92 -20.02
CA ALA A 80 -25.44 25.04 -20.86
C ALA A 80 -25.82 25.06 -22.34
N ILE A 81 -26.71 24.16 -22.79
CA ILE A 81 -27.23 24.16 -24.17
C ILE A 81 -27.86 25.51 -24.50
N SER A 82 -28.73 26.02 -23.64
CA SER A 82 -29.41 27.29 -23.87
C SER A 82 -28.42 28.45 -23.95
N CYS A 83 -27.44 28.52 -23.05
CA CYS A 83 -26.43 29.57 -23.06
C CYS A 83 -25.59 29.51 -24.34
N ILE A 84 -25.08 28.34 -24.70
CA ILE A 84 -24.24 28.17 -25.90
C ILE A 84 -25.02 28.57 -27.17
N ASN A 85 -26.22 28.03 -27.38
CA ASN A 85 -26.99 28.30 -28.59
C ASN A 85 -27.49 29.74 -28.69
N LYS A 86 -27.68 30.43 -27.56
CA LYS A 86 -28.09 31.84 -27.53
C LYS A 86 -26.93 32.82 -27.40
N ALA A 87 -25.69 32.32 -27.43
CA ALA A 87 -24.47 33.10 -27.23
C ALA A 87 -24.43 33.91 -25.91
N GLY A 88 -25.02 33.35 -24.85
CA GLY A 88 -24.89 33.86 -23.48
C GLY A 88 -26.16 33.74 -22.64
N SER A 89 -26.11 34.31 -21.43
CA SER A 89 -27.25 34.40 -20.51
C SER A 89 -27.52 35.86 -20.14
N VAL A 90 -28.78 36.30 -20.21
CA VAL A 90 -29.17 37.66 -19.77
C VAL A 90 -29.22 37.75 -18.24
N ARG A 91 -29.59 36.65 -17.56
CA ARG A 91 -29.81 36.62 -16.12
C ARG A 91 -28.54 36.40 -15.30
N PHE A 92 -27.55 35.72 -15.86
CA PHE A 92 -26.35 35.29 -15.14
C PHE A 92 -25.08 35.80 -15.84
N PRO A 93 -24.51 36.95 -15.42
CA PRO A 93 -23.35 37.56 -16.06
C PRO A 93 -22.13 36.62 -16.16
N HIS A 94 -21.86 35.83 -15.12
CA HIS A 94 -20.74 34.88 -15.11
C HIS A 94 -20.89 33.76 -16.16
N LEU A 95 -22.11 33.32 -16.49
CA LEU A 95 -22.33 32.37 -17.59
C LEU A 95 -22.17 33.06 -18.95
N HIS A 96 -22.62 34.31 -19.06
CA HIS A 96 -22.45 35.09 -20.27
C HIS A 96 -20.97 35.31 -20.62
N GLU A 97 -20.12 35.63 -19.64
CA GLU A 97 -18.69 35.84 -19.87
C GLU A 97 -17.98 34.62 -20.45
N ILE A 98 -18.21 33.43 -19.89
CA ILE A 98 -17.58 32.19 -20.38
C ILE A 98 -18.16 31.78 -21.74
N THR A 99 -19.46 31.96 -21.97
CA THR A 99 -20.07 31.70 -23.29
C THR A 99 -19.55 32.68 -24.35
N ARG A 100 -19.34 33.95 -24.00
CA ARG A 100 -18.75 34.95 -24.89
C ARG A 100 -17.33 34.54 -25.29
N ALA A 101 -16.51 34.12 -24.34
CA ALA A 101 -15.15 33.63 -24.63
C ALA A 101 -15.14 32.41 -25.56
N LEU A 102 -16.11 31.50 -25.40
CA LEU A 102 -16.33 30.37 -26.30
C LEU A 102 -16.63 30.84 -27.72
N TRP A 103 -17.60 31.74 -27.89
CA TRP A 103 -17.98 32.24 -29.21
C TRP A 103 -16.90 33.08 -29.88
N GLN A 104 -16.16 33.90 -29.13
CA GLN A 104 -15.01 34.64 -29.66
C GLN A 104 -13.93 33.71 -30.22
N TRP A 105 -13.64 32.59 -29.54
CA TRP A 105 -12.72 31.58 -30.07
C TRP A 105 -13.24 30.95 -31.36
N CYS A 106 -14.54 30.65 -31.41
CA CYS A 106 -15.17 30.05 -32.57
C CYS A 106 -15.17 31.01 -33.77
N GLU A 107 -15.52 32.28 -33.55
CA GLU A 107 -15.52 33.33 -34.56
C GLU A 107 -14.11 33.53 -35.17
N ASN A 108 -13.08 33.64 -34.32
CA ASN A 108 -11.69 33.79 -34.76
C ASN A 108 -11.18 32.64 -35.66
N LYS A 109 -11.80 31.45 -35.57
CA LYS A 109 -11.43 30.26 -36.33
C LYS A 109 -12.45 29.87 -37.39
N ASN A 110 -13.48 30.70 -37.57
CA ASN A 110 -14.64 30.43 -38.43
C ASN A 110 -15.26 29.05 -38.12
N ILE A 111 -15.60 28.83 -36.86
CA ILE A 111 -16.21 27.60 -36.36
C ILE A 111 -17.65 27.88 -35.96
N LEU A 112 -18.59 27.10 -36.50
CA LEU A 112 -19.97 27.15 -36.06
C LEU A 112 -20.21 26.07 -35.00
N VAL A 113 -20.78 26.44 -33.87
CA VAL A 113 -21.09 25.50 -32.78
C VAL A 113 -22.59 25.39 -32.59
N PHE A 114 -23.08 24.16 -32.44
CA PHE A 114 -24.46 23.90 -32.05
C PHE A 114 -24.47 22.90 -30.89
N ALA A 115 -25.15 23.24 -29.79
CA ALA A 115 -25.33 22.36 -28.64
C ALA A 115 -26.68 21.65 -28.70
N SER A 116 -26.68 20.35 -28.42
CA SER A 116 -27.87 19.51 -28.48
C SER A 116 -27.89 18.50 -27.34
N TYR A 117 -29.10 18.18 -26.89
CA TYR A 117 -29.27 17.32 -25.71
C TYR A 117 -28.90 15.86 -25.99
N ILE A 118 -28.16 15.26 -25.06
CA ILE A 118 -28.00 13.81 -24.94
C ILE A 118 -28.36 13.36 -23.52
N LYS A 119 -28.98 12.18 -23.39
CA LYS A 119 -29.27 11.60 -22.08
C LYS A 119 -27.96 11.26 -21.36
N SER A 120 -27.82 11.65 -20.08
CA SER A 120 -26.61 11.41 -19.27
C SER A 120 -26.14 9.95 -19.30
N SER A 121 -27.07 8.98 -19.21
CA SER A 121 -26.75 7.54 -19.28
C SER A 121 -26.13 7.08 -20.62
N LYS A 122 -26.21 7.91 -21.66
CA LYS A 122 -25.62 7.69 -22.98
C LYS A 122 -24.46 8.65 -23.26
N ASN A 123 -24.13 9.54 -22.32
CA ASN A 123 -23.04 10.49 -22.48
C ASN A 123 -21.71 9.81 -22.12
N LEU A 124 -20.95 9.41 -23.13
CA LEU A 124 -19.66 8.74 -22.91
C LEU A 124 -18.61 9.66 -22.26
N ALA A 125 -18.82 10.98 -22.31
CA ALA A 125 -17.97 11.96 -21.64
C ALA A 125 -18.15 11.97 -20.10
N ASP A 126 -19.24 11.45 -19.54
CA ASP A 126 -19.48 11.37 -18.09
C ASP A 126 -18.45 10.49 -17.38
N LYS A 127 -18.02 9.40 -18.04
CA LYS A 127 -16.92 8.58 -17.52
C LYS A 127 -15.61 9.37 -17.48
N GLU A 128 -15.33 10.15 -18.52
CA GLU A 128 -14.09 10.91 -18.67
C GLU A 128 -14.02 12.08 -17.66
N SER A 129 -15.14 12.75 -17.38
CA SER A 129 -15.20 13.85 -16.41
C SER A 129 -14.98 13.37 -14.95
N ARG A 130 -15.20 12.08 -14.66
CA ARG A 130 -15.15 11.48 -13.31
C ARG A 130 -13.97 10.54 -13.06
N SER A 131 -13.40 9.92 -14.09
CA SER A 131 -12.35 8.89 -13.96
C SER A 131 -10.94 9.48 -13.95
N LEU A 132 -10.72 10.50 -13.12
CA LEU A 132 -9.47 11.25 -13.09
C LEU A 132 -8.46 10.60 -12.12
N SER A 133 -7.32 10.15 -12.65
CA SER A 133 -6.22 9.62 -11.82
C SER A 133 -5.39 10.78 -11.27
N VAL A 134 -5.51 11.08 -9.97
CA VAL A 134 -4.68 12.11 -9.30
C VAL A 134 -3.18 11.82 -9.46
N ASP A 135 -2.82 10.54 -9.61
CA ASP A 135 -1.44 10.08 -9.76
C ASP A 135 -0.73 10.52 -11.04
N THR A 136 -1.42 11.19 -11.99
CA THR A 136 -0.80 11.74 -13.21
C THR A 136 -0.63 13.26 -13.17
N GLU A 137 -1.12 13.95 -12.14
CA GLU A 137 -1.04 15.42 -11.98
C GLU A 137 0.00 15.85 -10.93
N TYR A 138 0.99 15.00 -10.64
CA TYR A 138 2.07 15.37 -9.74
C TYR A 138 2.80 16.61 -10.25
N GLN A 139 3.15 17.49 -9.32
CA GLN A 139 3.96 18.66 -9.60
C GLN A 139 5.05 18.80 -8.55
N LEU A 140 6.22 19.27 -8.97
CA LEU A 140 7.27 19.60 -8.03
C LEU A 140 6.86 20.84 -7.22
N ASN A 141 7.21 20.86 -5.93
CA ASN A 141 7.00 22.04 -5.09
C ASN A 141 7.72 23.26 -5.69
N SER A 142 7.09 24.43 -5.68
CA SER A 142 7.64 25.66 -6.25
C SER A 142 9.02 26.01 -5.69
N TYR A 143 9.27 25.81 -4.39
CA TYR A 143 10.59 26.06 -3.78
C TYR A 143 11.68 25.16 -4.37
N ALA A 144 11.37 23.87 -4.54
CA ALA A 144 12.30 22.91 -5.12
C ALA A 144 12.55 23.22 -6.61
N PHE A 145 11.50 23.61 -7.34
CA PHE A 145 11.64 24.04 -8.73
C PHE A 145 12.50 25.31 -8.86
N SER A 146 12.30 26.32 -7.99
CA SER A 146 13.15 27.51 -7.96
C SER A 146 14.62 27.15 -7.68
N SER A 147 14.87 26.23 -6.76
CA SER A 147 16.23 25.76 -6.45
C SER A 147 16.87 25.05 -7.66
N ILE A 148 16.09 24.24 -8.38
CA ILE A 148 16.55 23.56 -9.60
C ILE A 148 16.93 24.58 -10.67
N ILE A 149 16.06 25.57 -10.94
CA ILE A 149 16.34 26.60 -11.95
C ILE A 149 17.61 27.39 -11.61
N GLN A 150 17.82 27.73 -10.32
CA GLN A 150 19.02 28.45 -9.89
C GLN A 150 20.32 27.69 -10.19
N ASN A 151 20.28 26.35 -10.10
CA ASN A 151 21.47 25.52 -10.28
C ASN A 151 21.67 25.04 -11.74
N PHE A 152 20.59 24.80 -12.47
CA PHE A 152 20.63 24.16 -13.79
C PHE A 152 20.22 25.07 -14.94
N GLY A 153 19.61 26.23 -14.67
CA GLY A 153 19.16 27.19 -15.68
C GLY A 153 17.64 27.18 -15.91
N ASN A 154 17.17 28.09 -16.74
CA ASN A 154 15.74 28.30 -17.01
C ASN A 154 15.26 27.45 -18.20
N PRO A 155 14.36 26.47 -17.99
CA PRO A 155 13.77 25.69 -19.07
C PRO A 155 12.77 26.49 -19.91
N GLU A 156 12.73 26.24 -21.22
CA GLU A 156 11.85 26.88 -22.20
C GLU A 156 10.48 26.20 -22.31
N ILE A 157 10.43 24.91 -22.00
CA ILE A 157 9.23 24.08 -22.13
C ILE A 157 9.12 23.07 -20.99
N ASP A 158 7.90 22.86 -20.51
CA ASP A 158 7.56 21.83 -19.53
C ASP A 158 6.96 20.59 -20.21
N LEU A 159 7.66 19.47 -20.13
CA LEU A 159 7.24 18.21 -20.70
C LEU A 159 6.43 17.42 -19.66
N PHE A 160 5.35 16.79 -20.13
CA PHE A 160 4.44 15.98 -19.29
C PHE A 160 3.61 16.79 -18.28
N ALA A 161 3.23 18.01 -18.65
CA ALA A 161 2.45 18.90 -17.82
C ALA A 161 1.05 19.19 -18.39
N SER A 162 0.12 19.52 -17.49
CA SER A 162 -1.19 20.08 -17.77
C SER A 162 -1.17 21.59 -17.55
N LYS A 163 -2.27 22.25 -17.92
CA LYS A 163 -2.50 23.66 -17.57
C LYS A 163 -2.33 23.96 -16.07
N LEU A 164 -2.58 22.98 -15.19
CA LEU A 164 -2.61 23.17 -13.74
C LEU A 164 -1.25 23.03 -13.09
N ASN A 165 -0.41 22.11 -13.58
CA ASN A 165 0.87 21.79 -12.95
C ASN A 165 2.11 22.32 -13.68
N ARG A 166 1.92 22.95 -14.85
CA ARG A 166 3.02 23.52 -15.63
C ARG A 166 3.91 24.45 -14.80
N LYS A 167 5.21 24.33 -15.00
CA LYS A 167 6.26 25.20 -14.45
C LYS A 167 6.81 26.18 -15.48
N CYS A 168 6.61 25.90 -16.77
CA CYS A 168 6.98 26.77 -17.89
C CYS A 168 5.74 27.37 -18.56
N GLU A 169 5.92 28.45 -19.32
CA GLU A 169 4.87 29.03 -20.14
C GLU A 169 4.41 28.07 -21.24
N LYS A 170 5.37 27.53 -22.01
CA LYS A 170 5.11 26.45 -22.97
C LYS A 170 5.13 25.11 -22.25
N TYR A 171 4.16 24.25 -22.55
CA TYR A 171 4.08 22.93 -21.95
C TYR A 171 3.47 21.89 -22.89
N THR A 172 3.76 20.60 -22.69
CA THR A 172 3.15 19.50 -23.45
C THR A 172 2.30 18.62 -22.56
N SER A 173 1.05 18.41 -22.98
CA SER A 173 0.05 17.65 -22.24
C SER A 173 -0.15 16.27 -22.87
N TRP A 174 -0.42 15.25 -22.06
CA TRP A 174 -0.67 13.90 -22.58
C TRP A 174 -1.91 13.86 -23.49
N PHE A 175 -2.97 14.56 -23.08
CA PHE A 175 -4.22 14.70 -23.84
C PHE A 175 -4.38 16.12 -24.42
N PRO A 176 -5.33 16.33 -25.35
CA PRO A 176 -5.69 17.66 -25.83
C PRO A 176 -6.04 18.63 -24.68
N ASP A 177 -5.12 19.55 -24.38
CA ASP A 177 -5.29 20.61 -23.38
C ASP A 177 -5.44 21.96 -24.10
N PRO A 178 -6.37 22.85 -23.68
CA PRO A 178 -6.68 24.08 -24.39
C PRO A 178 -5.50 25.01 -24.67
N ASN A 179 -4.46 25.01 -23.82
CA ASN A 179 -3.34 25.93 -23.91
C ASN A 179 -1.98 25.22 -24.05
N SER A 180 -1.94 23.90 -24.25
CA SER A 180 -0.65 23.22 -24.41
C SER A 180 0.05 23.70 -25.68
N PHE A 181 1.36 23.51 -25.76
CA PHE A 181 2.16 23.70 -26.97
C PHE A 181 1.97 22.51 -27.92
N SER A 182 2.08 21.28 -27.42
CA SER A 182 1.81 20.04 -28.17
C SER A 182 1.05 19.01 -27.33
N ILE A 183 0.50 18.00 -28.01
CA ILE A 183 -0.11 16.81 -27.40
C ILE A 183 0.90 15.68 -27.45
N ASP A 184 1.08 14.98 -26.32
CA ASP A 184 2.07 13.94 -26.10
C ASP A 184 3.51 14.45 -26.30
N ALA A 185 4.25 14.58 -25.20
CA ALA A 185 5.64 15.03 -25.20
C ALA A 185 6.52 14.20 -26.15
N PHE A 186 6.23 12.91 -26.37
CA PHE A 186 7.04 12.05 -27.23
C PHE A 186 6.91 12.34 -28.73
N THR A 187 5.93 13.15 -29.15
CA THR A 187 5.67 13.46 -30.57
C THR A 187 6.50 14.63 -31.11
N ILE A 188 7.14 15.41 -30.24
CA ILE A 188 7.97 16.55 -30.62
C ILE A 188 9.46 16.22 -30.45
N SER A 189 10.31 16.96 -31.16
CA SER A 189 11.76 16.90 -30.99
C SER A 189 12.17 17.68 -29.73
N TRP A 190 12.92 17.05 -28.83
CA TRP A 190 13.37 17.66 -27.58
C TRP A 190 14.68 18.41 -27.72
N ASN A 191 15.46 18.12 -28.76
CA ASN A 191 16.71 18.83 -29.06
C ASN A 191 16.52 20.33 -29.40
N ALA A 192 15.29 20.75 -29.72
CA ALA A 192 14.96 22.12 -30.08
C ALA A 192 14.74 23.03 -28.86
N PHE A 193 14.76 22.48 -27.65
CA PHE A 193 14.46 23.20 -26.42
C PHE A 193 15.41 22.80 -25.31
N TYR A 194 15.77 23.76 -24.44
CA TYR A 194 16.20 23.41 -23.10
C TYR A 194 14.97 23.09 -22.24
N PHE A 195 14.67 21.80 -22.02
CA PHE A 195 13.39 21.38 -21.45
C PHE A 195 13.45 21.11 -19.94
N TYR A 196 12.30 21.14 -19.28
CA TYR A 196 12.07 20.54 -17.97
C TYR A 196 11.08 19.39 -18.11
N ALA A 197 11.30 18.28 -17.41
CA ALA A 197 10.40 17.13 -17.42
C ALA A 197 10.23 16.57 -16.00
N PHE A 198 8.97 16.43 -15.57
CA PHE A 198 8.61 15.62 -14.41
C PHE A 198 7.65 14.50 -14.84
N PRO A 199 8.16 13.45 -15.49
CA PRO A 199 7.32 12.48 -16.18
C PRO A 199 6.59 11.54 -15.21
N PRO A 200 5.45 10.95 -15.63
CA PRO A 200 4.88 9.80 -14.95
C PRO A 200 5.93 8.70 -14.79
N PHE A 201 5.98 8.06 -13.62
CA PHE A 201 7.07 7.15 -13.26
C PHE A 201 7.24 5.97 -14.23
N ALA A 202 6.14 5.49 -14.82
CA ALA A 202 6.16 4.42 -15.83
C ALA A 202 6.87 4.82 -17.14
N CYS A 203 7.02 6.12 -17.40
CA CYS A 203 7.62 6.63 -18.63
C CYS A 203 9.09 7.00 -18.49
N ILE A 204 9.67 6.98 -17.28
CA ILE A 204 11.03 7.48 -17.02
C ILE A 204 12.07 6.83 -17.93
N ALA A 205 12.05 5.50 -18.09
CA ALA A 205 12.99 4.79 -18.96
C ALA A 205 12.92 5.32 -20.41
N ARG A 206 11.70 5.46 -20.95
CA ARG A 206 11.46 5.99 -22.31
C ARG A 206 11.88 7.46 -22.45
N VAL A 207 11.75 8.26 -21.38
CA VAL A 207 12.23 9.64 -21.35
C VAL A 207 13.76 9.68 -21.48
N LEU A 208 14.47 8.89 -20.68
CA LEU A 208 15.93 8.82 -20.74
C LEU A 208 16.41 8.31 -22.10
N ASP A 209 15.77 7.28 -22.67
CA ASP A 209 16.10 6.77 -24.00
C ASP A 209 15.95 7.85 -25.07
N LYS A 210 14.86 8.63 -25.06
CA LYS A 210 14.65 9.70 -26.02
C LYS A 210 15.67 10.84 -25.87
N ILE A 211 16.06 11.18 -24.64
CA ILE A 211 17.12 12.18 -24.37
C ILE A 211 18.43 11.75 -25.02
N ILE A 212 18.82 10.48 -24.84
CA ILE A 212 20.04 9.91 -25.42
C ILE A 212 19.95 9.91 -26.95
N GLN A 213 18.84 9.42 -27.51
CA GLN A 213 18.65 9.31 -28.96
C GLN A 213 18.66 10.67 -29.66
N GLU A 214 17.99 11.68 -29.09
CA GLU A 214 17.88 13.01 -29.70
C GLU A 214 19.02 13.94 -29.29
N LYS A 215 19.93 13.49 -28.41
CA LYS A 215 20.98 14.32 -27.79
C LYS A 215 20.39 15.60 -27.19
N ALA A 216 19.21 15.48 -26.59
CA ALA A 216 18.48 16.61 -26.04
C ALA A 216 19.12 17.07 -24.73
N SER A 217 19.02 18.37 -24.43
CA SER A 217 19.52 18.96 -23.18
C SER A 217 18.36 19.48 -22.36
N GLY A 218 18.34 19.15 -21.07
CA GLY A 218 17.24 19.57 -20.19
C GLY A 218 17.38 19.04 -18.77
N ILE A 219 16.37 19.29 -17.97
CA ILE A 219 16.26 18.93 -16.57
C ILE A 219 15.20 17.86 -16.44
N VAL A 220 15.55 16.69 -15.90
CA VAL A 220 14.58 15.63 -15.60
C VAL A 220 14.55 15.40 -14.10
N VAL A 221 13.35 15.44 -13.53
CA VAL A 221 13.13 15.10 -12.12
C VAL A 221 12.65 13.66 -12.04
N VAL A 222 13.42 12.81 -11.36
CA VAL A 222 13.09 11.40 -11.13
C VAL A 222 13.16 11.07 -9.63
N PRO A 223 12.37 10.11 -9.13
CA PRO A 223 12.48 9.67 -7.76
C PRO A 223 13.82 8.96 -7.52
N ASN A 224 14.39 9.14 -6.32
CA ASN A 224 15.60 8.42 -5.91
C ASN A 224 15.29 6.95 -5.63
N TRP A 225 15.28 6.13 -6.69
CA TRP A 225 15.01 4.69 -6.64
C TRP A 225 16.17 3.88 -7.25
N PRO A 226 17.24 3.61 -6.47
CA PRO A 226 18.45 2.95 -6.97
C PRO A 226 18.25 1.51 -7.48
N ALA A 227 17.11 0.89 -7.17
CA ALA A 227 16.79 -0.46 -7.63
C ALA A 227 16.16 -0.49 -9.05
N GLN A 228 15.92 0.67 -9.66
CA GLN A 228 15.29 0.74 -10.98
C GLN A 228 16.33 0.66 -12.10
N PRO A 229 16.06 -0.10 -13.18
CA PRO A 229 17.02 -0.28 -14.29
C PRO A 229 17.42 1.01 -15.02
N TRP A 230 16.59 2.05 -14.95
CA TRP A 230 16.82 3.35 -15.58
C TRP A 230 17.60 4.33 -14.68
N TYR A 231 17.92 3.96 -13.45
CA TYR A 231 18.69 4.81 -12.55
C TYR A 231 20.14 4.91 -13.07
N PRO A 232 20.67 6.11 -13.35
CA PRO A 232 21.96 6.25 -14.03
C PRO A 232 23.11 5.71 -13.19
N ASP A 233 23.92 4.81 -13.76
CA ASP A 233 25.15 4.26 -13.16
C ASP A 233 26.25 5.33 -12.94
N ASN A 234 26.12 6.50 -13.60
CA ASN A 234 27.21 7.48 -13.76
C ASN A 234 26.95 8.88 -13.17
N ALA A 235 26.03 9.03 -12.21
CA ALA A 235 26.07 10.22 -11.35
C ALA A 235 27.35 10.15 -10.48
N SER A 236 28.20 11.17 -10.56
CA SER A 236 29.58 11.23 -10.00
C SER A 236 29.76 10.69 -8.56
N PRO A 237 30.97 10.22 -8.18
CA PRO A 237 31.18 9.12 -7.25
C PRO A 237 31.00 9.55 -5.80
N LEU A 238 29.82 9.34 -5.21
CA LEU A 238 29.65 9.36 -3.77
C LEU A 238 28.62 8.30 -3.37
N GLN A 239 29.16 7.14 -2.94
CA GLN A 239 28.49 5.94 -2.42
C GLN A 239 28.06 4.93 -3.49
N GLU A 240 28.75 3.79 -3.52
CA GLU A 240 28.23 2.60 -4.19
C GLU A 240 26.81 2.34 -3.66
N PRO A 241 25.82 2.11 -4.54
CA PRO A 241 24.47 1.85 -4.10
C PRO A 241 24.44 0.58 -3.27
N PHE A 242 23.67 0.59 -2.17
CA PHE A 242 23.53 -0.59 -1.33
C PHE A 242 23.09 -1.80 -2.18
N PRO A 243 23.91 -2.86 -2.31
CA PRO A 243 23.72 -3.91 -3.30
C PRO A 243 22.59 -4.90 -2.94
N GLY A 244 21.91 -4.68 -1.82
CA GLY A 244 20.87 -5.56 -1.29
C GLY A 244 21.41 -6.58 -0.29
N GLY A 245 20.60 -6.93 0.71
CA GLY A 245 21.05 -7.76 1.84
C GLY A 245 21.54 -9.15 1.42
N ARG A 246 20.89 -9.78 0.44
CA ARG A 246 21.31 -11.08 -0.11
C ARG A 246 22.66 -10.99 -0.81
N LYS A 247 22.92 -9.91 -1.56
CA LYS A 247 24.18 -9.69 -2.26
C LYS A 247 25.32 -9.37 -1.28
N ILE A 248 25.06 -8.64 -0.20
CA ILE A 248 26.05 -8.42 0.88
C ILE A 248 26.51 -9.75 1.48
N ILE A 249 25.58 -10.67 1.80
CA ILE A 249 25.94 -12.00 2.32
C ILE A 249 26.76 -12.78 1.27
N TRP A 250 26.33 -12.74 0.01
CA TRP A 250 27.04 -13.38 -1.10
C TRP A 250 28.49 -12.89 -1.22
N LEU A 251 28.69 -11.57 -1.30
CA LEU A 251 30.02 -10.95 -1.43
C LEU A 251 30.89 -11.24 -0.21
N SER A 252 30.30 -11.18 1.00
CA SER A 252 31.00 -11.57 2.23
C SER A 252 31.47 -13.03 2.21
N PHE A 253 30.67 -13.96 1.71
CA PHE A 253 31.05 -15.37 1.62
C PHE A 253 32.14 -15.61 0.57
N LEU A 254 32.06 -14.91 -0.58
CA LEU A 254 33.13 -14.93 -1.57
C LEU A 254 34.45 -14.40 -1.00
N ASN A 255 34.42 -13.28 -0.27
CA ASN A 255 35.62 -12.69 0.35
C ASN A 255 36.25 -13.59 1.43
N LYS A 256 35.49 -14.55 1.97
CA LYS A 256 36.00 -15.59 2.88
C LYS A 256 36.61 -16.80 2.15
N GLY A 257 36.69 -16.78 0.83
CA GLY A 257 37.22 -17.88 0.02
C GLY A 257 36.27 -19.08 -0.08
N LEU A 258 34.98 -18.89 0.17
CA LEU A 258 34.00 -19.98 0.02
C LEU A 258 33.71 -20.25 -1.46
N PRO A 259 33.54 -21.52 -1.88
CA PRO A 259 33.25 -21.84 -3.28
C PRO A 259 31.94 -21.21 -3.74
N GLU A 260 31.97 -20.49 -4.87
CA GLU A 260 30.81 -19.78 -5.42
C GLU A 260 29.59 -20.71 -5.63
N SER A 261 29.84 -21.96 -6.02
CA SER A 261 28.81 -22.99 -6.20
C SER A 261 28.08 -23.38 -4.91
N ALA A 262 28.69 -23.22 -3.74
CA ALA A 262 28.11 -23.57 -2.45
C ALA A 262 27.32 -22.41 -1.80
N ILE A 263 27.62 -21.16 -2.17
CA ILE A 263 27.03 -19.96 -1.56
C ILE A 263 25.49 -19.92 -1.68
N PRO A 264 24.83 -20.28 -2.81
CA PRO A 264 23.38 -20.30 -2.88
C PRO A 264 22.75 -21.21 -1.82
N THR A 265 23.34 -22.39 -1.62
CA THR A 265 22.91 -23.38 -0.62
C THR A 265 23.11 -22.85 0.79
N MET A 266 24.24 -22.18 1.06
CA MET A 266 24.50 -21.56 2.37
C MET A 266 23.52 -20.42 2.67
N ILE A 267 23.19 -19.57 1.69
CA ILE A 267 22.21 -18.50 1.86
C ILE A 267 20.81 -19.07 2.18
N ASN A 268 20.45 -20.22 1.61
CA ASN A 268 19.18 -20.91 1.91
C ASN A 268 19.07 -21.42 3.36
N SER A 269 20.14 -21.37 4.16
CA SER A 269 20.06 -21.58 5.61
C SER A 269 19.25 -20.48 6.32
N LEU A 270 19.03 -19.33 5.67
CA LEU A 270 18.25 -18.21 6.18
C LEU A 270 16.87 -18.20 5.52
N THR A 271 15.83 -17.99 6.34
CA THR A 271 14.48 -17.74 5.81
C THR A 271 14.40 -16.34 5.17
N GLU A 272 13.50 -16.13 4.22
CA GLU A 272 13.23 -14.80 3.64
C GLU A 272 12.92 -13.76 4.73
N GLY A 273 12.18 -14.15 5.78
CA GLY A 273 11.90 -13.27 6.91
C GLY A 273 13.17 -12.81 7.65
N THR A 274 14.16 -13.70 7.79
CA THR A 274 15.47 -13.36 8.38
C THR A 274 16.26 -12.43 7.45
N LEU A 275 16.29 -12.72 6.14
CA LEU A 275 16.94 -11.87 5.14
C LEU A 275 16.37 -10.45 5.15
N ASN A 276 15.03 -10.32 5.17
CA ASN A 276 14.35 -9.03 5.25
C ASN A 276 14.66 -8.28 6.55
N GLN A 277 14.79 -8.99 7.68
CA GLN A 277 15.22 -8.38 8.95
C GLN A 277 16.67 -7.90 8.91
N TYR A 278 17.55 -8.67 8.28
CA TYR A 278 18.97 -8.33 8.17
C TYR A 278 19.23 -7.21 7.16
N GLU A 279 18.39 -7.07 6.15
CA GLU A 279 18.54 -6.02 5.13
C GLU A 279 18.60 -4.61 5.73
N GLY A 280 17.76 -4.33 6.73
CA GLY A 280 17.81 -3.05 7.44
C GLY A 280 19.13 -2.79 8.17
N CYS A 281 19.74 -3.85 8.74
CA CYS A 281 21.07 -3.79 9.34
C CYS A 281 22.12 -3.48 8.28
N PHE A 282 22.18 -4.29 7.21
CA PHE A 282 23.19 -4.16 6.18
C PHE A 282 23.12 -2.81 5.46
N ARG A 283 21.92 -2.29 5.21
CA ARG A 283 21.74 -0.96 4.61
C ARG A 283 22.30 0.15 5.48
N LYS A 284 22.04 0.08 6.80
CA LYS A 284 22.56 1.06 7.76
C LYS A 284 24.07 0.93 7.92
N TYR A 285 24.58 -0.28 7.99
CA TYR A 285 26.02 -0.53 8.09
C TYR A 285 26.76 -0.08 6.83
N TRP A 286 26.22 -0.38 5.64
CA TRP A 286 26.74 0.11 4.36
C TRP A 286 26.83 1.64 4.33
N SER A 287 25.75 2.32 4.73
CA SER A 287 25.73 3.79 4.83
C SER A 287 26.75 4.30 5.85
N PHE A 288 26.91 3.62 6.98
CA PHE A 288 27.88 3.95 8.02
C PHE A 288 29.32 3.85 7.50
N CYS A 289 29.69 2.78 6.80
CA CYS A 289 31.01 2.59 6.21
C CYS A 289 31.35 3.67 5.16
N HIS A 290 30.37 4.07 4.35
CA HIS A 290 30.58 5.13 3.36
C HIS A 290 30.60 6.54 3.95
N GLN A 291 29.99 6.77 5.11
CA GLN A 291 30.05 8.06 5.81
C GLN A 291 31.36 8.21 6.61
N LYS A 292 31.88 7.12 7.18
CA LYS A 292 33.16 7.11 7.90
C LYS A 292 34.30 6.65 6.98
N GLN A 293 35.05 7.62 6.44
CA GLN A 293 36.40 7.41 5.85
C GLN A 293 36.49 6.35 4.73
N HIS A 294 35.41 6.06 3.99
CA HIS A 294 35.40 5.04 2.93
C HIS A 294 35.93 3.66 3.40
N GLN A 295 35.51 3.23 4.58
CA GLN A 295 35.91 1.90 5.09
C GLN A 295 35.29 0.79 4.23
N ASP A 296 36.08 -0.25 3.94
CA ASP A 296 35.59 -1.42 3.21
C ASP A 296 34.54 -2.15 4.07
N PRO A 297 33.28 -2.28 3.60
CA PRO A 297 32.20 -2.90 4.35
C PRO A 297 32.39 -4.42 4.57
N PHE A 298 33.39 -5.05 3.96
CA PHE A 298 33.68 -6.47 4.12
C PHE A 298 34.92 -6.76 4.98
N VAL A 299 35.68 -5.72 5.35
CA VAL A 299 36.84 -5.87 6.26
C VAL A 299 36.37 -5.80 7.71
N TYR A 300 36.69 -6.83 8.49
CA TYR A 300 36.32 -6.88 9.90
C TYR A 300 37.24 -6.02 10.77
N ASN A 301 36.65 -5.18 11.62
CA ASN A 301 37.34 -4.49 12.69
C ASN A 301 36.41 -4.37 13.91
N LEU A 302 36.86 -4.81 15.09
CA LEU A 302 36.05 -4.79 16.31
C LEU A 302 35.62 -3.37 16.71
N ALA A 303 36.51 -2.38 16.62
CA ALA A 303 36.20 -1.01 17.01
C ALA A 303 35.10 -0.44 16.12
N ILE A 304 35.21 -0.57 14.80
CA ILE A 304 34.20 -0.12 13.83
C ILE A 304 32.86 -0.84 14.04
N TYR A 305 32.89 -2.14 14.34
CA TYR A 305 31.69 -2.91 14.65
C TYR A 305 30.98 -2.35 15.90
N LEU A 306 31.72 -2.08 16.98
CA LEU A 306 31.16 -1.55 18.22
C LEU A 306 30.67 -0.11 18.05
N GLU A 307 31.42 0.74 17.34
CA GLU A 307 31.00 2.10 16.99
C GLU A 307 29.67 2.10 16.21
N PHE A 308 29.52 1.19 15.24
CA PHE A 308 28.27 1.04 14.51
C PHE A 308 27.12 0.68 15.45
N LEU A 309 27.31 -0.31 16.33
CA LEU A 309 26.25 -0.70 17.27
C LEU A 309 25.91 0.42 18.27
N GLU A 310 26.90 1.20 18.72
CA GLU A 310 26.69 2.35 19.59
C GLU A 310 25.91 3.45 18.88
N GLN A 311 26.26 3.79 17.64
CA GLN A 311 25.50 4.75 16.85
C GLN A 311 24.03 4.28 16.67
N MET A 312 23.81 2.97 16.52
CA MET A 312 22.45 2.43 16.44
C MET A 312 21.70 2.54 17.78
N PHE A 313 22.40 2.40 18.89
CA PHE A 313 21.83 2.60 20.23
C PHE A 313 21.46 4.06 20.51
N ASP A 314 22.36 4.99 20.15
CA ASP A 314 22.19 6.44 20.24
C ASP A 314 21.03 6.92 19.38
N ASN A 315 20.86 6.34 18.20
CA ASN A 315 19.71 6.57 17.31
C ASN A 315 18.37 6.02 17.88
N GLY A 316 18.34 5.56 19.14
CA GLY A 316 17.13 5.16 19.82
C GLY A 316 16.65 3.73 19.52
N LEU A 317 17.44 2.90 18.83
CA LEU A 317 17.01 1.54 18.52
C LEU A 317 16.89 0.67 19.79
N SER A 318 15.87 -0.18 19.83
CA SER A 318 15.66 -1.09 20.98
C SER A 318 16.74 -2.17 21.05
N TYR A 319 16.98 -2.71 22.26
CA TYR A 319 17.88 -3.85 22.47
C TYR A 319 17.62 -5.01 21.49
N SER A 320 16.34 -5.35 21.24
CA SER A 320 16.00 -6.45 20.34
C SER A 320 16.48 -6.20 18.90
N VAL A 321 16.40 -4.95 18.43
CA VAL A 321 16.84 -4.58 17.07
C VAL A 321 18.35 -4.62 16.98
N ILE A 322 19.04 -4.06 17.98
CA ILE A 322 20.51 -4.07 18.04
C ILE A 322 21.04 -5.52 18.12
N ASN A 323 20.39 -6.40 18.88
CA ASN A 323 20.76 -7.81 18.95
C ASN A 323 20.50 -8.56 17.61
N THR A 324 19.48 -8.16 16.85
CA THR A 324 19.30 -8.62 15.46
C THR A 324 20.46 -8.12 14.58
N TYR A 325 20.87 -6.86 14.72
CA TYR A 325 21.98 -6.30 13.93
C TYR A 325 23.29 -6.99 14.24
N ARG A 326 23.59 -7.25 15.53
CA ARG A 326 24.69 -8.12 15.95
C ARG A 326 24.66 -9.47 15.23
N SER A 327 23.49 -10.09 15.14
CA SER A 327 23.36 -11.42 14.51
C SER A 327 23.59 -11.36 13.00
N ALA A 328 23.12 -10.30 12.33
CA ALA A 328 23.38 -10.04 10.91
C ALA A 328 24.87 -9.80 10.63
N MET A 329 25.50 -8.98 11.46
CA MET A 329 26.92 -8.63 11.35
C MET A 329 27.83 -9.84 11.65
N ASN A 330 27.49 -10.66 12.64
CA ASN A 330 28.23 -11.90 12.94
C ASN A 330 28.22 -12.89 11.77
N LEU A 331 27.14 -12.93 10.99
CA LEU A 331 27.06 -13.78 9.79
C LEU A 331 28.11 -13.37 8.76
N ILE A 332 28.23 -12.07 8.48
CA ILE A 332 29.13 -11.56 7.43
C ILE A 332 30.59 -11.46 7.90
N PHE A 333 30.85 -11.24 9.18
CA PHE A 333 32.23 -11.11 9.68
C PHE A 333 32.82 -12.36 10.31
N ALA A 334 32.00 -13.27 10.86
CA ALA A 334 32.45 -14.40 11.66
C ALA A 334 33.53 -14.04 12.72
N PRO A 335 33.24 -13.13 13.67
CA PRO A 335 34.24 -12.65 14.64
C PRO A 335 34.86 -13.78 15.49
N SER A 336 36.08 -13.54 15.97
CA SER A 336 36.78 -14.44 16.89
C SER A 336 35.98 -14.69 18.18
N GLU A 337 36.31 -15.73 18.93
CA GLU A 337 35.64 -15.97 20.22
C GLU A 337 35.81 -14.81 21.21
N GLU A 338 36.99 -14.19 21.21
CA GLU A 338 37.27 -13.06 22.10
C GLU A 338 36.46 -11.83 21.71
N ASP A 339 36.40 -11.50 20.42
CA ASP A 339 35.58 -10.40 19.93
C ASP A 339 34.09 -10.62 20.22
N ARG A 340 33.61 -11.86 20.09
CA ARG A 340 32.24 -12.23 20.47
C ARG A 340 31.97 -11.96 21.96
N LYS A 341 32.94 -12.16 22.86
CA LYS A 341 32.79 -11.81 24.28
C LYS A 341 32.66 -10.30 24.47
N ASN A 342 33.46 -9.50 23.79
CA ASN A 342 33.40 -8.04 23.84
C ASN A 342 32.07 -7.49 23.29
N ILE A 343 31.63 -8.00 22.14
CA ILE A 343 30.34 -7.64 21.55
C ILE A 343 29.17 -8.02 22.48
N ASN A 344 29.23 -9.21 23.11
CA ASN A 344 28.21 -9.61 24.08
C ASN A 344 28.26 -8.77 25.37
N ARG A 345 29.44 -8.29 25.79
CA ARG A 345 29.59 -7.36 26.91
C ARG A 345 28.94 -6.01 26.60
N PHE A 346 29.15 -5.49 25.39
CA PHE A 346 28.48 -4.29 24.90
C PHE A 346 26.94 -4.45 24.96
N LEU A 347 26.40 -5.55 24.41
CA LEU A 347 24.95 -5.80 24.47
C LEU A 347 24.42 -5.92 25.91
N LYS A 348 25.19 -6.47 26.85
CA LYS A 348 24.81 -6.46 28.28
C LYS A 348 24.72 -5.04 28.83
N GLY A 349 25.60 -4.13 28.39
CA GLY A 349 25.54 -2.70 28.69
C GLY A 349 24.25 -2.08 28.16
N VAL A 350 23.97 -2.26 26.85
CA VAL A 350 22.73 -1.80 26.21
C VAL A 350 21.48 -2.29 26.95
N ALA A 351 21.44 -3.57 27.33
CA ALA A 351 20.31 -4.14 28.06
C ALA A 351 20.15 -3.56 29.47
N LYS A 352 21.22 -3.10 30.12
CA LYS A 352 21.14 -2.44 31.43
C LYS A 352 20.71 -0.98 31.30
N MET A 353 21.23 -0.27 30.31
CA MET A 353 20.91 1.14 30.06
C MET A 353 19.49 1.32 29.52
N ARG A 354 19.04 0.41 28.66
CA ARG A 354 17.68 0.38 28.10
C ARG A 354 17.08 -1.02 28.22
N PRO A 355 16.56 -1.40 29.41
CA PRO A 355 16.01 -2.73 29.65
C PRO A 355 14.88 -3.09 28.69
N PRO A 356 14.92 -4.29 28.05
CA PRO A 356 13.82 -4.75 27.24
C PRO A 356 12.63 -5.10 28.13
N HIS A 357 11.46 -4.53 27.84
CA HIS A 357 10.22 -4.84 28.55
C HIS A 357 9.32 -5.77 27.73
N PRO A 358 8.62 -6.73 28.37
CA PRO A 358 7.56 -7.47 27.70
C PRO A 358 6.51 -6.50 27.16
N LYS A 359 6.01 -6.78 25.95
CA LYS A 359 4.99 -5.95 25.30
C LYS A 359 3.71 -5.79 26.14
N TYR A 360 3.32 -6.85 26.86
CA TYR A 360 2.09 -6.88 27.67
C TYR A 360 2.41 -7.20 29.13
N LYS A 361 1.96 -6.32 30.04
CA LYS A 361 1.97 -6.55 31.50
C LYS A 361 0.71 -7.26 32.00
N PHE A 362 -0.40 -7.11 31.26
CA PHE A 362 -1.70 -7.71 31.54
C PHE A 362 -2.32 -8.22 30.23
N THR A 363 -3.39 -9.00 30.31
CA THR A 363 -4.14 -9.51 29.15
C THR A 363 -5.63 -9.17 29.27
N TRP A 364 -6.39 -9.39 28.21
CA TRP A 364 -7.83 -9.14 28.15
C TRP A 364 -8.62 -10.44 28.41
N ASN A 365 -9.87 -10.31 28.87
CA ASN A 365 -10.75 -11.46 29.10
C ASN A 365 -11.34 -11.94 27.76
N PRO A 366 -11.19 -13.23 27.35
CA PRO A 366 -11.85 -13.77 26.16
C PRO A 366 -13.39 -13.72 26.15
N ASP A 367 -14.04 -13.73 27.31
CA ASP A 367 -15.49 -13.95 27.41
C ASP A 367 -16.36 -12.94 26.62
N PRO A 368 -16.10 -11.61 26.66
CA PRO A 368 -16.89 -10.64 25.89
C PRO A 368 -16.76 -10.86 24.38
N VAL A 369 -15.57 -11.21 23.89
CA VAL A 369 -15.35 -11.46 22.46
C VAL A 369 -15.97 -12.79 22.03
N LEU A 370 -15.88 -13.83 22.86
CA LEU A 370 -16.57 -15.10 22.62
C LEU A 370 -18.09 -14.91 22.60
N SER A 371 -18.63 -14.11 23.53
CA SER A 371 -20.06 -13.78 23.60
C SER A 371 -20.51 -12.97 22.38
N PHE A 372 -19.69 -12.05 21.88
CA PHE A 372 -19.95 -11.34 20.64
C PHE A 372 -19.96 -12.29 19.43
N VAL A 373 -18.93 -13.14 19.30
CA VAL A 373 -18.81 -14.10 18.19
C VAL A 373 -19.90 -15.17 18.22
N LYS A 374 -20.45 -15.48 19.41
CA LYS A 374 -21.61 -16.34 19.61
C LYS A 374 -22.81 -15.90 18.77
N ASN A 375 -23.03 -14.59 18.65
CA ASN A 375 -24.15 -14.00 17.90
C ASN A 375 -24.02 -14.14 16.38
N TRP A 376 -22.87 -14.57 15.86
CA TRP A 376 -22.71 -14.92 14.45
C TRP A 376 -23.19 -16.35 14.19
N TYR A 377 -24.49 -16.57 14.38
CA TYR A 377 -25.17 -17.86 14.18
C TYR A 377 -26.64 -17.58 13.77
N PRO A 378 -27.27 -18.40 12.92
CA PRO A 378 -26.78 -19.63 12.30
C PRO A 378 -25.75 -19.39 11.18
N LEU A 379 -24.79 -20.31 11.03
CA LEU A 379 -23.65 -20.14 10.13
C LEU A 379 -24.05 -19.97 8.65
N ASN A 380 -25.10 -20.67 8.22
CA ASN A 380 -25.61 -20.64 6.84
C ASN A 380 -26.19 -19.27 6.42
N ARG A 381 -26.55 -18.41 7.38
CA ARG A 381 -27.05 -17.05 7.13
C ARG A 381 -25.95 -15.99 7.09
N LEU A 382 -24.71 -16.33 7.46
CA LEU A 382 -23.61 -15.39 7.44
C LEU A 382 -23.13 -15.13 6.01
N ASN A 383 -22.78 -13.87 5.73
CA ASN A 383 -22.00 -13.57 4.54
C ASN A 383 -20.57 -14.16 4.69
N ILE A 384 -19.85 -14.30 3.56
CA ILE A 384 -18.53 -14.93 3.56
C ILE A 384 -17.54 -14.17 4.45
N GLU A 385 -17.64 -12.84 4.51
CA GLU A 385 -16.78 -12.01 5.36
C GLU A 385 -16.92 -12.38 6.85
N ASN A 386 -18.14 -12.35 7.40
CA ASN A 386 -18.40 -12.68 8.80
C ASN A 386 -18.13 -14.15 9.10
N LEU A 387 -18.41 -15.05 8.16
CA LEU A 387 -18.04 -16.47 8.30
C LEU A 387 -16.52 -16.65 8.37
N THR A 388 -15.76 -15.94 7.52
CA THR A 388 -14.29 -15.91 7.60
C THR A 388 -13.80 -15.36 8.94
N TYR A 389 -14.35 -14.23 9.41
CA TYR A 389 -13.97 -13.64 10.70
C TYR A 389 -14.24 -14.58 11.87
N LYS A 390 -15.41 -15.23 11.87
CA LYS A 390 -15.77 -16.25 12.87
C LYS A 390 -14.77 -17.40 12.85
N LEU A 391 -14.51 -17.98 11.68
CA LEU A 391 -13.59 -19.10 11.51
C LEU A 391 -12.19 -18.77 12.04
N VAL A 392 -11.58 -17.69 11.55
CA VAL A 392 -10.19 -17.37 11.90
C VAL A 392 -10.05 -17.04 13.38
N PHE A 393 -11.02 -16.34 13.98
CA PHE A 393 -11.01 -16.03 15.40
C PHE A 393 -11.16 -17.28 16.26
N LEU A 394 -12.16 -18.12 15.99
CA LEU A 394 -12.41 -19.33 16.76
C LEU A 394 -11.23 -20.32 16.65
N MET A 395 -10.63 -20.48 15.47
CA MET A 395 -9.41 -21.28 15.32
C MET A 395 -8.25 -20.68 16.13
N ALA A 396 -8.04 -19.37 16.09
CA ALA A 396 -6.93 -18.72 16.79
C ALA A 396 -7.06 -18.80 18.32
N ILE A 397 -8.27 -18.55 18.86
CA ILE A 397 -8.49 -18.54 20.31
C ILE A 397 -8.49 -19.95 20.91
N THR A 398 -8.98 -20.97 20.20
CA THR A 398 -9.06 -22.35 20.73
C THR A 398 -7.77 -23.15 20.55
N SER A 399 -6.98 -22.87 19.50
CA SER A 399 -5.70 -23.55 19.28
C SER A 399 -4.48 -22.78 19.78
N ALA A 400 -4.65 -21.55 20.26
CA ALA A 400 -3.56 -20.63 20.59
C ALA A 400 -2.52 -20.45 19.45
N SER A 401 -2.88 -20.75 18.19
CA SER A 401 -1.96 -20.80 17.05
C SER A 401 -1.50 -19.42 16.60
N ARG A 402 -0.31 -19.37 15.98
CA ARG A 402 0.16 -18.17 15.29
C ARG A 402 -0.59 -17.99 13.97
N THR A 403 -0.70 -16.75 13.50
CA THR A 403 -1.34 -16.46 12.20
C THR A 403 -0.63 -17.12 11.03
N GLN A 404 0.70 -17.33 11.12
CA GLN A 404 1.47 -18.08 10.13
C GLN A 404 0.97 -19.52 9.99
N THR A 405 0.73 -20.19 11.12
CA THR A 405 0.18 -21.55 11.16
C THR A 405 -1.18 -21.58 10.47
N LEU A 406 -2.08 -20.66 10.82
CA LEU A 406 -3.41 -20.60 10.22
C LEU A 406 -3.39 -20.35 8.71
N SER A 407 -2.51 -19.45 8.22
CA SER A 407 -2.37 -19.17 6.77
C SER A 407 -1.82 -20.34 5.96
N LYS A 408 -1.26 -21.35 6.62
CA LYS A 408 -0.55 -22.47 5.99
C LYS A 408 -1.31 -23.80 6.06
N ILE A 409 -2.54 -23.79 6.59
CA ILE A 409 -3.40 -24.97 6.62
C ILE A 409 -3.87 -25.28 5.19
N LYS A 410 -3.54 -26.46 4.67
CA LYS A 410 -4.10 -26.97 3.42
C LYS A 410 -5.40 -27.72 3.69
N ILE A 411 -6.27 -27.80 2.70
CA ILE A 411 -7.52 -28.58 2.80
C ILE A 411 -7.19 -30.07 3.00
N THR A 412 -6.15 -30.57 2.34
CA THR A 412 -5.65 -31.95 2.47
C THR A 412 -5.13 -32.28 3.87
N ASP A 413 -4.78 -31.26 4.66
CA ASP A 413 -4.32 -31.44 6.04
C ASP A 413 -5.48 -31.69 7.02
N ILE A 414 -6.73 -31.50 6.58
CA ILE A 414 -7.94 -31.55 7.42
C ILE A 414 -8.51 -32.96 7.41
N ILE A 415 -8.38 -33.64 8.55
CA ILE A 415 -8.89 -34.99 8.78
C ILE A 415 -10.16 -34.88 9.63
N LYS A 416 -11.29 -35.28 9.03
CA LYS A 416 -12.57 -35.35 9.72
C LYS A 416 -12.73 -36.70 10.41
N LEU A 417 -12.97 -36.68 11.71
CA LEU A 417 -13.26 -37.85 12.54
C LEU A 417 -14.65 -37.69 13.17
N GLU A 418 -15.22 -38.76 13.69
CA GLU A 418 -16.60 -38.75 14.22
C GLU A 418 -16.85 -37.70 15.32
N ARG A 419 -15.85 -37.46 16.17
CA ARG A 419 -15.97 -36.57 17.36
C ARG A 419 -15.15 -35.28 17.27
N LYS A 420 -14.32 -35.13 16.24
CA LYS A 420 -13.39 -34.00 16.10
C LYS A 420 -12.89 -33.82 14.67
N ILE A 421 -12.34 -32.66 14.39
CA ILE A 421 -11.45 -32.40 13.24
C ILE A 421 -10.02 -32.33 13.75
N GLU A 422 -9.11 -33.02 13.07
CA GLU A 422 -7.67 -32.90 13.24
C GLU A 422 -7.06 -32.20 12.03
N ILE A 423 -6.13 -31.27 12.26
CA ILE A 423 -5.41 -30.58 11.19
C ILE A 423 -3.91 -30.77 11.38
N ARG A 424 -3.27 -31.45 10.44
CA ARG A 424 -1.81 -31.70 10.45
C ARG A 424 -1.11 -30.69 9.57
N VAL A 425 -0.51 -29.65 10.15
CA VAL A 425 0.10 -28.58 9.36
C VAL A 425 1.42 -29.07 8.75
N THR A 426 1.39 -29.48 7.47
CA THR A 426 2.52 -30.11 6.77
C THR A 426 3.59 -29.10 6.31
N GLU A 427 3.19 -27.85 6.10
CA GLU A 427 4.08 -26.77 5.68
C GLU A 427 5.12 -26.41 6.76
N ARG A 428 6.36 -26.12 6.33
CA ARG A 428 7.39 -25.61 7.24
C ARG A 428 7.02 -24.23 7.77
N ILE A 429 6.97 -24.10 9.09
CA ILE A 429 6.76 -22.84 9.81
C ILE A 429 7.97 -22.53 10.70
N LYS A 430 8.00 -21.33 11.31
CA LYS A 430 9.12 -20.89 12.17
C LYS A 430 9.49 -21.87 13.30
N THR A 431 8.54 -22.67 13.77
CA THR A 431 8.76 -23.64 14.86
C THR A 431 8.99 -25.07 14.39
N SER A 432 8.99 -25.32 13.07
CA SER A 432 9.34 -26.60 12.47
C SER A 432 10.84 -26.82 12.58
N ALA A 433 11.25 -28.03 12.93
CA ALA A 433 12.65 -28.44 13.01
C ALA A 433 12.77 -29.91 12.57
N SER A 434 13.97 -30.33 12.15
CA SER A 434 14.25 -31.74 11.91
C SER A 434 13.93 -32.57 13.16
N ASN A 435 13.28 -33.72 12.98
CA ASN A 435 12.87 -34.61 14.07
C ASN A 435 11.89 -34.02 15.10
N LYS A 436 11.22 -32.90 14.77
CA LYS A 436 10.14 -32.35 15.60
C LYS A 436 8.78 -32.58 14.95
N PHE A 437 7.81 -33.02 15.74
CA PHE A 437 6.43 -33.15 15.28
C PHE A 437 5.90 -31.80 14.78
N GLN A 438 5.23 -31.81 13.63
CA GLN A 438 4.54 -30.64 13.12
C GLN A 438 3.30 -30.33 13.99
N PRO A 439 2.82 -29.07 14.01
CA PRO A 439 1.64 -28.72 14.78
C PRO A 439 0.42 -29.57 14.39
N LEU A 440 -0.22 -30.16 15.39
CA LEU A 440 -1.51 -30.84 15.27
C LEU A 440 -2.58 -29.96 15.93
N LEU A 441 -3.53 -29.47 15.15
CA LEU A 441 -4.67 -28.72 15.68
C LEU A 441 -5.85 -29.67 15.87
N ILE A 442 -6.47 -29.63 17.03
CA ILE A 442 -7.59 -30.51 17.38
C ILE A 442 -8.80 -29.64 17.70
N PHE A 443 -9.89 -29.86 16.96
CA PHE A 443 -11.16 -29.15 17.13
C PHE A 443 -12.30 -30.15 17.36
N PRO A 444 -12.77 -30.37 18.61
CA PRO A 444 -13.91 -31.23 18.87
C PRO A 444 -15.20 -30.67 18.29
N TYR A 445 -16.15 -31.55 17.96
CA TYR A 445 -17.53 -31.13 17.66
C TYR A 445 -18.22 -30.71 18.96
N PHE A 446 -18.40 -29.41 19.15
CA PHE A 446 -19.04 -28.84 20.33
C PHE A 446 -20.55 -28.78 20.13
N ARG A 447 -21.25 -29.86 20.49
CA ARG A 447 -22.69 -30.06 20.19
C ARG A 447 -23.58 -29.30 21.16
N GLU A 448 -23.09 -29.00 22.35
CA GLU A 448 -23.79 -28.28 23.41
C GLU A 448 -23.91 -26.78 23.11
N ALA A 449 -22.99 -26.23 22.33
CA ALA A 449 -22.99 -24.84 21.87
C ALA A 449 -22.52 -24.77 20.40
N PRO A 450 -23.36 -25.19 19.43
CA PRO A 450 -23.00 -25.24 18.01
C PRO A 450 -22.55 -23.88 17.45
N GLU A 451 -23.00 -22.79 18.04
CA GLU A 451 -22.63 -21.42 17.70
C GLU A 451 -21.17 -21.06 18.01
N LEU A 452 -20.47 -21.86 18.81
CA LEU A 452 -19.02 -21.74 19.07
C LEU A 452 -18.21 -22.92 18.51
N CYS A 453 -18.86 -23.85 17.80
CA CYS A 453 -18.22 -25.05 17.29
C CYS A 453 -17.27 -24.75 16.12
N VAL A 454 -15.96 -24.89 16.36
CA VAL A 454 -14.93 -24.65 15.34
C VAL A 454 -15.00 -25.69 14.22
N ALA A 455 -15.20 -26.97 14.57
CA ALA A 455 -15.30 -28.05 13.60
C ALA A 455 -16.45 -27.80 12.61
N HIS A 456 -17.65 -27.52 13.12
CA HIS A 456 -18.80 -27.18 12.27
C HIS A 456 -18.56 -25.91 11.44
N THR A 457 -17.90 -24.89 12.02
CA THR A 457 -17.53 -23.67 11.29
C THR A 457 -16.57 -23.95 10.13
N ILE A 458 -15.58 -24.84 10.30
CA ILE A 458 -14.67 -25.28 9.23
C ILE A 458 -15.45 -25.92 8.09
N GLU A 459 -16.38 -26.83 8.41
CA GLU A 459 -17.17 -27.55 7.41
C GLU A 459 -18.07 -26.61 6.61
N THR A 460 -18.85 -25.77 7.31
CA THR A 460 -19.70 -24.79 6.64
C THR A 460 -18.87 -23.81 5.81
N TYR A 461 -17.69 -23.41 6.28
CA TYR A 461 -16.81 -22.53 5.51
C TYR A 461 -16.31 -23.21 4.23
N LEU A 462 -15.86 -24.47 4.30
CA LEU A 462 -15.43 -25.24 3.13
C LEU A 462 -16.55 -25.37 2.10
N GLU A 463 -17.76 -25.73 2.56
CA GLU A 463 -18.95 -25.83 1.72
C GLU A 463 -19.27 -24.49 1.03
N ARG A 464 -19.38 -23.42 1.81
CA ARG A 464 -19.72 -22.06 1.35
C ARG A 464 -18.67 -21.43 0.43
N THR A 465 -17.43 -21.90 0.49
CA THR A 465 -16.32 -21.38 -0.31
C THR A 465 -15.92 -22.28 -1.47
N SER A 466 -16.54 -23.46 -1.62
CA SER A 466 -16.25 -24.45 -2.67
C SER A 466 -16.14 -23.83 -4.08
N GLN A 467 -17.14 -23.05 -4.49
CA GLN A 467 -17.18 -22.38 -5.80
C GLN A 467 -16.07 -21.34 -6.03
N TYR A 468 -15.45 -20.80 -4.96
CA TYR A 468 -14.41 -19.78 -5.06
C TYR A 468 -13.00 -20.37 -4.98
N ARG A 469 -12.86 -21.66 -4.69
CA ARG A 469 -11.57 -22.29 -4.43
C ARG A 469 -10.74 -22.48 -5.69
N LYS A 470 -11.34 -22.78 -6.85
CA LYS A 470 -10.58 -23.08 -8.09
C LYS A 470 -9.42 -24.02 -7.77
N ASP A 471 -8.17 -23.56 -7.96
CA ASP A 471 -6.93 -24.32 -7.72
C ASP A 471 -6.27 -24.01 -6.36
N HIS A 472 -6.93 -23.26 -5.48
CA HIS A 472 -6.36 -22.85 -4.18
C HIS A 472 -6.43 -23.98 -3.15
N GLU A 473 -5.27 -24.47 -2.73
CA GLU A 473 -5.13 -25.59 -1.77
C GLU A 473 -5.30 -25.18 -0.29
N TYR A 474 -5.24 -23.89 0.02
CA TYR A 474 -5.26 -23.38 1.40
C TYR A 474 -6.68 -23.21 1.94
N LEU A 475 -6.87 -23.51 3.24
CA LEU A 475 -8.17 -23.42 3.90
C LEU A 475 -8.74 -22.00 3.84
N ILE A 476 -7.97 -20.99 4.25
CA ILE A 476 -8.47 -19.62 4.45
C ILE A 476 -8.25 -18.77 3.19
N LEU A 477 -9.34 -18.28 2.60
CA LEU A 477 -9.33 -17.40 1.43
C LEU A 477 -9.68 -15.95 1.80
N THR A 478 -9.22 -14.99 0.98
CA THR A 478 -9.73 -13.63 0.98
C THR A 478 -11.20 -13.60 0.57
N HIS A 479 -11.99 -12.72 1.20
CA HIS A 479 -13.43 -12.59 0.92
C HIS A 479 -13.75 -11.44 -0.08
N LYS A 480 -12.75 -10.63 -0.45
CA LYS A 480 -12.87 -9.57 -1.47
C LYS A 480 -12.13 -9.99 -2.74
N LYS A 481 -12.63 -9.60 -3.91
CA LYS A 481 -11.96 -9.87 -5.19
C LYS A 481 -10.66 -9.06 -5.30
N PRO A 482 -9.60 -9.60 -5.92
CA PRO A 482 -9.47 -10.99 -6.39
C PRO A 482 -9.40 -11.99 -5.21
N ILE A 483 -10.11 -13.11 -5.31
CA ILE A 483 -10.11 -14.15 -4.27
C ILE A 483 -8.85 -15.02 -4.40
N HIS A 484 -8.09 -15.12 -3.31
CA HIS A 484 -6.84 -15.86 -3.21
C HIS A 484 -6.56 -16.28 -1.75
N PRO A 485 -5.56 -17.14 -1.47
CA PRO A 485 -5.19 -17.53 -0.12
C PRO A 485 -4.86 -16.32 0.77
N ALA A 486 -5.34 -16.35 2.01
CA ALA A 486 -5.11 -15.28 2.97
C ALA A 486 -3.70 -15.37 3.57
N THR A 487 -2.93 -14.28 3.47
CA THR A 487 -1.61 -14.18 4.12
C THR A 487 -1.73 -14.03 5.63
N SER A 488 -0.65 -14.31 6.37
CA SER A 488 -0.62 -14.14 7.83
C SER A 488 -0.92 -12.70 8.26
N GLN A 489 -0.54 -11.71 7.44
CA GLN A 489 -0.85 -10.29 7.66
C GLN A 489 -2.34 -10.02 7.49
N THR A 490 -2.97 -10.60 6.46
CA THR A 490 -4.42 -10.48 6.25
C THR A 490 -5.22 -11.08 7.40
N ILE A 491 -4.87 -12.30 7.82
CA ILE A 491 -5.48 -12.94 8.99
C ILE A 491 -5.27 -12.08 10.25
N SER A 492 -4.08 -11.53 10.45
CA SER A 492 -3.77 -10.62 11.57
C SER A 492 -4.68 -9.39 11.60
N ARG A 493 -4.96 -8.77 10.43
CA ARG A 493 -5.89 -7.63 10.33
C ARG A 493 -7.32 -8.03 10.68
N TRP A 494 -7.79 -9.18 10.20
CA TRP A 494 -9.11 -9.70 10.52
C TRP A 494 -9.27 -10.01 12.01
N LEU A 495 -8.30 -10.69 12.61
CA LEU A 495 -8.28 -10.93 14.05
C LEU A 495 -8.33 -9.63 14.85
N LYS A 496 -7.52 -8.62 14.47
CA LYS A 496 -7.57 -7.29 15.12
C LYS A 496 -8.95 -6.63 14.96
N ARG A 497 -9.62 -6.81 13.83
CA ARG A 497 -11.00 -6.32 13.62
C ARG A 497 -12.00 -7.03 14.55
N VAL A 498 -11.91 -8.35 14.70
CA VAL A 498 -12.78 -9.10 15.63
C VAL A 498 -12.57 -8.65 17.06
N LEU A 499 -11.31 -8.43 17.48
CA LEU A 499 -11.00 -7.87 18.80
C LEU A 499 -11.67 -6.52 19.02
N LYS A 500 -11.55 -5.60 18.05
CA LYS A 500 -12.19 -4.28 18.12
C LYS A 500 -13.71 -4.38 18.23
N LEU A 501 -14.33 -5.26 17.45
CA LEU A 501 -15.78 -5.47 17.48
C LEU A 501 -16.25 -6.10 18.80
N GLY A 502 -15.45 -6.99 19.38
CA GLY A 502 -15.71 -7.60 20.70
C GLY A 502 -15.34 -6.71 21.90
N GLY A 503 -15.06 -5.43 21.69
CA GLY A 503 -14.81 -4.45 22.77
C GLY A 503 -13.40 -4.45 23.34
N VAL A 504 -12.43 -5.12 22.70
CA VAL A 504 -11.02 -5.09 23.14
C VAL A 504 -10.33 -3.85 22.59
N ASP A 505 -9.60 -3.13 23.45
CA ASP A 505 -8.80 -1.98 23.03
C ASP A 505 -7.62 -2.41 22.14
N THR A 506 -7.77 -2.13 20.84
CA THR A 506 -6.79 -2.49 19.82
C THR A 506 -5.67 -1.47 19.62
N THR A 507 -5.66 -0.37 20.40
CA THR A 507 -4.50 0.51 20.56
C THR A 507 -3.45 -0.13 21.45
N VAL A 508 -3.88 -0.87 22.48
CA VAL A 508 -3.03 -1.66 23.37
C VAL A 508 -2.77 -3.05 22.79
N PHE A 509 -3.82 -3.79 22.42
CA PHE A 509 -3.71 -5.20 22.05
C PHE A 509 -3.65 -5.44 20.55
N SER A 510 -2.62 -6.15 20.09
CA SER A 510 -2.54 -6.65 18.71
C SER A 510 -3.21 -8.02 18.56
N SER A 511 -3.39 -8.49 17.33
CA SER A 511 -3.88 -9.85 17.01
C SER A 511 -3.14 -10.97 17.77
N HIS A 512 -1.82 -10.87 17.90
CA HIS A 512 -1.00 -11.83 18.67
C HIS A 512 -1.42 -11.96 20.15
N SER A 513 -2.08 -10.95 20.72
CA SER A 513 -2.58 -10.99 22.10
C SER A 513 -3.65 -12.07 22.32
N ILE A 514 -4.33 -12.54 21.26
CA ILE A 514 -5.28 -13.67 21.32
C ILE A 514 -4.63 -14.90 21.94
N ARG A 515 -3.38 -15.17 21.58
CA ARG A 515 -2.61 -16.27 22.15
C ARG A 515 -2.33 -16.06 23.65
N HIS A 516 -2.08 -14.82 24.08
CA HIS A 516 -1.90 -14.50 25.51
C HIS A 516 -3.21 -14.68 26.29
N ALA A 517 -4.31 -14.15 25.76
CA ALA A 517 -5.62 -14.22 26.39
C ALA A 517 -6.12 -15.67 26.48
N SER A 518 -6.00 -16.45 25.40
CA SER A 518 -6.36 -17.88 25.33
C SER A 518 -5.59 -18.72 26.35
N THR A 519 -4.25 -18.71 26.29
CA THR A 519 -3.42 -19.55 27.17
C THR A 519 -3.53 -19.16 28.64
N SER A 520 -3.65 -17.85 28.94
CA SER A 520 -3.88 -17.38 30.31
C SER A 520 -5.28 -17.77 30.81
N ALA A 521 -6.31 -17.70 29.98
CA ALA A 521 -7.66 -18.12 30.35
C ALA A 521 -7.73 -19.63 30.63
N ALA A 522 -7.10 -20.45 29.79
CA ALA A 522 -7.00 -21.90 30.02
C ALA A 522 -6.32 -22.21 31.37
N SER A 523 -5.23 -21.52 31.69
CA SER A 523 -4.54 -21.69 32.97
C SER A 523 -5.40 -21.25 34.15
N ARG A 524 -6.10 -20.10 34.06
CA ARG A 524 -7.06 -19.65 35.10
C ARG A 524 -8.22 -20.63 35.31
N LYS A 525 -8.60 -21.38 34.27
CA LYS A 525 -9.61 -22.43 34.33
C LYS A 525 -9.06 -23.79 34.77
N GLY A 526 -7.79 -23.87 35.19
CA GLY A 526 -7.19 -25.07 35.76
C GLY A 526 -6.70 -26.10 34.74
N ILE A 527 -6.57 -25.76 33.45
CA ILE A 527 -5.99 -26.67 32.46
C ILE A 527 -4.52 -26.93 32.80
N ASN A 528 -4.12 -28.20 32.75
CA ASN A 528 -2.74 -28.62 32.99
C ASN A 528 -1.77 -27.90 32.03
N ILE A 529 -0.65 -27.42 32.59
CA ILE A 529 0.34 -26.64 31.84
C ILE A 529 0.94 -27.40 30.65
N ASP A 530 1.11 -28.71 30.74
CA ASP A 530 1.68 -29.50 29.64
C ASP A 530 0.72 -29.54 28.45
N ILE A 531 -0.59 -29.57 28.71
CA ILE A 531 -1.62 -29.42 27.66
C ILE A 531 -1.55 -28.02 27.03
N ILE A 532 -1.38 -26.96 27.85
CA ILE A 532 -1.25 -25.59 27.34
C ILE A 532 0.02 -25.46 26.48
N ARG A 533 1.14 -26.04 26.94
CA ARG A 533 2.42 -26.04 26.21
C ARG A 533 2.29 -26.78 24.89
N ASP A 534 1.75 -27.99 24.90
CA ASP A 534 1.55 -28.80 23.71
C ASP A 534 0.64 -28.08 22.69
N THR A 535 -0.54 -27.63 23.14
CA THR A 535 -1.51 -26.88 22.32
C THR A 535 -0.87 -25.64 21.69
N ALA A 536 -0.09 -24.88 22.46
CA ALA A 536 0.57 -23.69 21.96
C ALA A 536 1.83 -24.01 21.12
N GLY A 537 2.32 -25.25 21.11
CA GLY A 537 3.55 -25.66 20.42
C GLY A 537 4.84 -25.19 21.12
N TRP A 538 4.82 -25.11 22.44
CA TRP A 538 6.00 -24.94 23.29
C TRP A 538 6.60 -26.30 23.66
N THR A 539 7.91 -26.35 23.88
CA THR A 539 8.55 -27.57 24.37
C THR A 539 8.14 -27.84 25.83
N PRO A 540 8.13 -29.11 26.29
CA PRO A 540 7.76 -29.45 27.66
C PRO A 540 8.58 -28.68 28.72
N ALA A 541 9.88 -28.48 28.48
CA ALA A 541 10.77 -27.74 29.39
C ALA A 541 10.72 -26.20 29.25
N SER A 542 9.82 -25.63 28.43
CA SER A 542 9.83 -24.19 28.15
C SER A 542 9.23 -23.35 29.27
N ASN A 543 9.94 -22.28 29.67
CA ASN A 543 9.43 -21.22 30.55
C ASN A 543 8.66 -20.11 29.80
N THR A 544 8.56 -20.22 28.45
CA THR A 544 7.95 -19.18 27.61
C THR A 544 6.56 -18.79 28.08
N PHE A 545 5.76 -19.77 28.53
CA PHE A 545 4.42 -19.51 29.05
C PHE A 545 4.46 -18.54 30.23
N PHE A 546 5.22 -18.86 31.28
CA PHE A 546 5.30 -18.04 32.49
C PHE A 546 5.94 -16.68 32.24
N GLU A 547 7.05 -16.66 31.50
CA GLU A 547 7.82 -15.44 31.28
C GLU A 547 7.07 -14.44 30.41
N PHE A 548 6.32 -14.89 29.40
CA PHE A 548 5.78 -14.00 28.36
C PHE A 548 4.26 -14.03 28.18
N TYR A 549 3.58 -15.14 28.48
CA TYR A 549 2.17 -15.33 28.11
C TYR A 549 1.20 -15.30 29.28
N ASN A 550 1.53 -15.96 30.39
CA ASN A 550 0.71 -15.97 31.61
C ASN A 550 0.69 -14.56 32.20
N ARG A 551 -0.43 -13.88 32.03
CA ARG A 551 -0.61 -12.49 32.47
C ARG A 551 -1.93 -12.34 33.22
N PRO A 552 -1.97 -11.48 34.25
CA PRO A 552 -3.22 -11.15 34.94
C PRO A 552 -4.18 -10.43 33.98
N LEU A 553 -5.47 -10.47 34.30
CA LEU A 553 -6.46 -9.66 33.60
C LEU A 553 -6.22 -8.17 33.87
N SER A 554 -6.60 -7.33 32.91
CA SER A 554 -6.67 -5.89 33.10
C SER A 554 -7.83 -5.56 34.03
N GLU A 555 -7.63 -5.62 35.33
CA GLU A 555 -8.61 -5.09 36.29
C GLU A 555 -8.36 -3.59 36.54
N PRO A 556 -9.42 -2.78 36.71
CA PRO A 556 -9.29 -1.39 37.11
C PRO A 556 -8.51 -1.33 38.43
N ARG A 557 -7.45 -0.53 38.50
CA ARG A 557 -6.64 -0.40 39.73
C ARG A 557 -7.45 0.22 40.86
N GLU A 558 -8.51 0.96 40.53
CA GLU A 558 -9.43 1.57 41.48
C GLU A 558 -10.13 0.51 42.33
N LYS A 559 -10.43 -0.68 41.78
CA LYS A 559 -11.10 -1.76 42.55
C LYS A 559 -10.34 -2.17 43.79
N PHE A 560 -9.00 -2.14 43.77
CA PHE A 560 -8.21 -2.45 44.96
C PHE A 560 -8.48 -1.41 46.05
N ALA A 561 -8.38 -0.13 45.71
CA ALA A 561 -8.65 0.96 46.64
C ALA A 561 -10.12 0.94 47.11
N GLU A 562 -11.09 0.78 46.20
CA GLU A 562 -12.51 0.68 46.52
C GLU A 562 -12.81 -0.49 47.45
N THR A 563 -12.24 -1.68 47.20
CA THR A 563 -12.45 -2.85 48.05
C THR A 563 -11.89 -2.62 49.45
N ILE A 564 -10.67 -2.09 49.57
CA ILE A 564 -10.06 -1.80 50.87
C ILE A 564 -10.80 -0.68 51.62
N LEU A 565 -11.19 0.38 50.93
CA LEU A 565 -11.92 1.50 51.54
C LEU A 565 -13.36 1.11 51.93
N ASN A 566 -13.97 0.17 51.23
CA ASN A 566 -15.29 -0.36 51.59
C ASN A 566 -15.25 -1.28 52.83
N ILE A 567 -14.09 -1.82 53.22
CA ILE A 567 -13.95 -2.53 54.52
C ILE A 567 -14.23 -1.57 55.68
N GLY A 568 -13.87 -0.30 55.56
CA GLY A 568 -14.16 0.71 56.58
C GLY A 568 -15.60 1.25 56.56
N ARG A 569 -16.47 0.73 55.68
CA ARG A 569 -17.90 1.09 55.61
C ARG A 569 -18.81 0.03 56.25
N GLU A 570 -18.31 -1.18 56.47
CA GLU A 570 -18.96 -2.22 57.29
C GLU A 570 -18.55 -2.07 58.75
#